data_AF-A0A661ZXQ0-F1
#
_entry.id   AF-A0A661ZXQ0-F1
#
_cell.length_a   1.000
_cell.length_b   1.000
_cell.length_c   1.000
_cell.angle_alpha   90.00
_cell.angle_beta   90.00
_cell.angle_gamma   90.00
#
_symmetry.space_group_name_H-M   'P 1'
#
loop_
_entity.id
_entity.type
_entity.pdbx_description
1 polymer ?
#
loop_
_entity_poly.entity_id
_entity_poly.type
_entity_poly.pdbx_seq_one_letter_code
_entity_poly.pdbx_strand_id
1 'polypeptide(L)'
;MLFFSNRIEIIMQHKFWDYSSAYLISFYGFSTFIVISIFYFLANIRFIDRLIIPKKIRNKKVKERAIRHFMESGAYNTKERSGILIFISFLERRVELLADIGISKKIPQEKWDSIVQYIVNGIKENKISEHLSKAIEDCGKLLAIHFPIQPDDVNELKDDIDILEK
;
A
#
# COMPACT_ATOMS: atom_id res chain seq x y z
N MET A 1 -50.92 -29.63 29.54
CA MET A 1 -50.91 -28.15 29.57
C MET A 1 -49.86 -27.71 30.57
N LEU A 2 -48.77 -27.09 30.10
CA LEU A 2 -47.62 -26.73 30.94
C LEU A 2 -47.98 -25.50 31.80
N PHE A 3 -48.04 -25.67 33.11
CA PHE A 3 -48.33 -24.61 34.11
C PHE A 3 -47.43 -23.36 34.02
N PHE A 4 -46.29 -23.46 33.31
CA PHE A 4 -45.33 -22.38 33.13
C PHE A 4 -45.63 -21.46 31.93
N SER A 5 -46.54 -21.84 31.01
CA SER A 5 -46.81 -21.02 29.82
C SER A 5 -47.42 -19.67 30.19
N ASN A 6 -48.44 -19.65 31.05
CA ASN A 6 -49.17 -18.41 31.35
C ASN A 6 -48.31 -17.34 32.04
N ARG A 7 -47.37 -17.73 32.93
CA ARG A 7 -46.48 -16.75 33.57
C ARG A 7 -45.42 -16.21 32.61
N ILE A 8 -44.89 -17.07 31.74
CA ILE A 8 -43.93 -16.67 30.70
C ILE A 8 -44.63 -15.78 29.67
N GLU A 9 -45.88 -16.10 29.31
CA GLU A 9 -46.72 -15.29 28.42
C GLU A 9 -47.00 -13.91 28.99
N ILE A 10 -47.37 -13.78 30.26
CA ILE A 10 -47.64 -12.47 30.88
C ILE A 10 -46.36 -11.62 30.95
N ILE A 11 -45.23 -12.25 31.30
CA ILE A 11 -43.92 -11.57 31.30
C ILE A 11 -43.52 -11.17 29.87
N MET A 12 -43.76 -12.03 28.89
CA MET A 12 -43.54 -11.73 27.48
C MET A 12 -44.46 -10.62 26.99
N GLN A 13 -45.76 -10.65 27.30
CA GLN A 13 -46.72 -9.63 26.86
C GLN A 13 -46.44 -8.27 27.47
N HIS A 14 -46.12 -8.19 28.76
CA HIS A 14 -45.80 -6.90 29.37
C HIS A 14 -44.45 -6.35 28.88
N LYS A 15 -43.46 -7.23 28.63
CA LYS A 15 -42.11 -6.80 28.22
C LYS A 15 -41.95 -6.60 26.72
N PHE A 16 -42.72 -7.31 25.90
CA PHE A 16 -42.68 -7.24 24.44
C PHE A 16 -43.89 -6.56 23.81
N TRP A 17 -45.04 -6.39 24.47
CA TRP A 17 -46.26 -5.87 23.81
C TRP A 17 -46.73 -4.48 24.26
N ASP A 18 -46.26 -3.95 25.40
CA ASP A 18 -46.39 -2.53 25.73
C ASP A 18 -45.32 -1.71 24.98
N TYR A 19 -45.51 -1.59 23.66
CA TYR A 19 -44.65 -0.78 22.80
C TYR A 19 -44.91 0.72 23.02
N SER A 20 -44.26 1.28 24.04
CA SER A 20 -44.05 2.72 24.11
C SER A 20 -43.24 3.17 22.90
N SER A 21 -43.70 4.21 22.19
CA SER A 21 -43.06 4.74 20.98
C SER A 21 -41.57 5.06 21.19
N ALA A 22 -41.18 5.46 22.40
CA ALA A 22 -39.80 5.74 22.78
C ALA A 22 -38.87 4.51 22.72
N TYR A 23 -39.38 3.31 23.02
CA TYR A 23 -38.57 2.09 23.00
C TYR A 23 -38.24 1.66 21.55
N LEU A 24 -39.23 1.76 20.65
CA LEU A 24 -39.02 1.48 19.22
C LEU A 24 -37.95 2.40 18.64
N ILE A 25 -38.05 3.71 18.90
CA ILE A 25 -37.07 4.69 18.41
C ILE A 25 -35.66 4.37 18.92
N SER A 26 -35.53 4.01 20.19
CA SER A 26 -34.23 3.68 20.80
C SER A 26 -33.62 2.41 20.21
N PHE A 27 -34.44 1.37 19.99
CA PHE A 27 -33.99 0.11 19.38
C PHE A 27 -33.56 0.29 17.92
N TYR A 28 -34.35 1.01 17.11
CA TYR A 28 -33.99 1.31 15.71
C TYR A 28 -32.77 2.23 15.63
N GLY A 29 -32.67 3.24 16.49
CA GLY A 29 -31.49 4.12 16.58
C GLY A 29 -30.22 3.34 16.93
N PHE A 30 -30.29 2.46 17.94
CA PHE A 30 -29.13 1.68 18.35
C PHE A 30 -28.72 0.63 17.31
N SER A 31 -29.69 -0.06 16.70
CA SER A 31 -29.41 -1.05 15.65
C SER A 31 -28.79 -0.41 14.40
N THR A 32 -29.32 0.71 13.93
CA THR A 32 -28.75 1.46 12.80
C THR A 32 -27.34 1.98 13.13
N PHE A 33 -27.13 2.50 14.34
CA PHE A 33 -25.81 2.92 14.82
C PHE A 33 -24.81 1.75 14.84
N ILE A 34 -25.21 0.57 15.31
CA ILE A 34 -24.37 -0.64 15.29
C ILE A 34 -24.04 -1.05 13.86
N VAL A 35 -25.03 -1.11 12.97
CA VAL A 35 -24.81 -1.52 11.57
C VAL A 35 -23.85 -0.56 10.87
N ILE A 36 -24.03 0.75 11.05
CA ILE A 36 -23.12 1.77 10.50
C ILE A 36 -21.73 1.64 11.11
N SER A 37 -21.63 1.45 12.43
CA SER A 37 -20.33 1.30 13.12
C SER A 37 -19.58 0.05 12.66
N ILE A 38 -20.26 -1.08 12.52
CA ILE A 38 -19.69 -2.33 12.01
C ILE A 38 -19.27 -2.15 10.55
N PHE A 39 -20.10 -1.54 9.71
CA PHE A 39 -19.77 -1.29 8.31
C PHE A 39 -18.55 -0.38 8.17
N TYR A 40 -18.49 0.71 8.95
CA TYR A 40 -17.34 1.61 8.98
C TYR A 40 -16.07 0.88 9.43
N PHE A 41 -16.16 0.06 10.49
CA PHE A 41 -15.04 -0.71 10.98
C PHE A 41 -14.55 -1.73 9.95
N LEU A 42 -15.47 -2.47 9.31
CA LEU A 42 -15.16 -3.38 8.22
C LEU A 42 -14.51 -2.66 7.02
N ALA A 43 -15.05 -1.51 6.61
CA ALA A 43 -14.51 -0.73 5.50
C ALA A 43 -13.11 -0.18 5.79
N ASN A 44 -12.75 0.06 7.06
CA ASN A 44 -11.43 0.56 7.43
C ASN A 44 -10.36 -0.54 7.59
N ILE A 45 -10.72 -1.81 7.42
CA ILE A 45 -9.77 -2.93 7.49
C ILE A 45 -9.05 -3.04 6.13
N ARG A 46 -7.74 -2.76 6.14
CA ARG A 46 -6.84 -2.89 4.97
C ARG A 46 -6.87 -4.28 4.30
N PHE A 47 -7.27 -5.32 5.04
CA PHE A 47 -7.43 -6.67 4.51
C PHE A 47 -8.64 -6.79 3.57
N ILE A 48 -9.74 -6.09 3.86
CA ILE A 48 -10.96 -6.12 3.05
C ILE A 48 -10.70 -5.42 1.71
N ASP A 49 -10.01 -4.28 1.70
CA ASP A 49 -9.57 -3.61 0.47
C ASP A 49 -8.75 -4.54 -0.44
N ARG A 50 -7.83 -5.30 0.17
CA ARG A 50 -7.00 -6.26 -0.57
C ARG A 50 -7.81 -7.41 -1.17
N LEU A 51 -8.93 -7.78 -0.56
CA LEU A 51 -9.80 -8.86 -1.03
C LEU A 51 -10.74 -8.39 -2.15
N ILE A 52 -11.25 -7.16 -2.04
CA ILE A 52 -12.15 -6.56 -3.04
C ILE A 52 -11.38 -6.13 -4.29
N ILE A 53 -10.16 -5.58 -4.17
CA ILE A 53 -9.43 -4.98 -5.29
C ILE A 53 -8.58 -6.03 -6.04
N PRO A 54 -8.86 -6.28 -7.34
CA PRO A 54 -8.08 -7.19 -8.16
C PRO A 54 -6.59 -6.84 -8.20
N LYS A 55 -5.73 -7.87 -8.25
CA LYS A 55 -4.26 -7.69 -8.32
C LYS A 55 -3.83 -6.79 -9.48
N LYS A 56 -4.49 -6.88 -10.65
CA LYS A 56 -4.20 -6.04 -11.82
C LYS A 56 -4.37 -4.55 -11.54
N ILE A 57 -5.43 -4.16 -10.83
CA ILE A 57 -5.72 -2.76 -10.49
C ILE A 57 -4.69 -2.26 -9.48
N ARG A 58 -4.39 -3.04 -8.43
CA ARG A 58 -3.34 -2.71 -7.45
C ARG A 58 -1.99 -2.47 -8.11
N ASN A 59 -1.58 -3.38 -9.00
CA ASN A 59 -0.33 -3.25 -9.75
C ASN A 59 -0.29 -1.96 -10.57
N LYS A 60 -1.39 -1.66 -11.27
CA LYS A 60 -1.51 -0.42 -12.06
C LYS A 60 -1.39 0.82 -11.17
N LYS A 61 -2.07 0.82 -10.02
CA LYS A 61 -2.06 1.94 -9.07
C LYS A 61 -0.69 2.17 -8.44
N VAL A 62 0.03 1.11 -8.08
CA VAL A 62 1.41 1.20 -7.59
C VAL A 62 2.31 1.81 -8.67
N LYS A 63 2.21 1.33 -9.92
CA LYS A 63 2.98 1.89 -11.04
C LYS A 63 2.64 3.36 -11.31
N GLU A 64 1.36 3.72 -11.35
CA GLU A 64 0.90 5.11 -11.49
C GLU A 64 1.48 6.00 -10.38
N ARG A 65 1.48 5.53 -9.13
CA ARG A 65 2.05 6.27 -7.99
C ARG A 65 3.57 6.42 -8.09
N ALA A 66 4.28 5.36 -8.46
CA ALA A 66 5.72 5.40 -8.67
C ALA A 66 6.10 6.41 -9.76
N ILE A 67 5.39 6.40 -10.90
CA ILE A 67 5.61 7.37 -11.99
C ILE A 67 5.33 8.80 -11.51
N ARG A 68 4.22 9.01 -10.81
CA ARG A 68 3.88 10.34 -10.27
C ARG A 68 5.00 10.87 -9.38
N HIS A 69 5.53 10.02 -8.50
CA HIS A 69 6.63 10.39 -7.62
C HIS A 69 7.97 10.59 -8.31
N PHE A 70 8.26 9.84 -9.35
CA PHE A 70 9.44 10.09 -10.17
C PHE A 70 9.39 11.49 -10.79
N MET A 71 8.21 11.94 -11.22
CA MET A 71 8.01 13.30 -11.73
C MET A 71 8.04 14.35 -10.61
N GLU A 72 7.38 14.10 -9.47
CA GLU A 72 7.29 15.05 -8.35
C GLU A 72 8.65 15.26 -7.65
N SER A 73 9.46 14.20 -7.52
CA SER A 73 10.81 14.28 -6.92
C SER A 73 11.84 15.00 -7.79
N GLY A 74 11.55 15.19 -9.08
CA GLY A 74 12.51 15.78 -10.01
C GLY A 74 13.70 14.86 -10.34
N ALA A 75 13.63 13.57 -10.00
CA ALA A 75 14.71 12.61 -10.26
C ALA A 75 15.09 12.48 -11.75
N TYR A 76 14.19 12.87 -12.65
CA TYR A 76 14.45 12.96 -14.08
C TYR A 76 15.34 14.14 -14.49
N ASN A 77 15.51 15.15 -13.62
CA ASN A 77 16.21 16.39 -13.92
C ASN A 77 17.72 16.32 -13.62
N THR A 78 18.35 15.27 -14.11
CA THR A 78 19.80 15.02 -14.02
C THR A 78 20.48 15.36 -15.34
N LYS A 79 21.75 15.81 -15.33
CA LYS A 79 22.49 16.23 -16.53
C LYS A 79 22.53 15.14 -17.60
N GLU A 80 22.72 13.88 -17.20
CA GLU A 80 22.79 12.73 -18.09
C GLU A 80 21.48 11.92 -18.20
N ARG A 81 20.38 12.40 -17.61
CA ARG A 81 19.13 11.62 -17.49
C ARG A 81 19.41 10.24 -16.89
N SER A 82 20.13 10.23 -15.77
CA SER A 82 20.65 9.07 -15.04
C SER A 82 19.90 8.82 -13.73
N GLY A 83 18.71 9.40 -13.55
CA GLY A 83 17.88 9.18 -12.37
C GLY A 83 17.29 7.77 -12.31
N ILE A 84 17.33 7.16 -11.13
CA ILE A 84 16.63 5.91 -10.79
C ILE A 84 15.75 6.14 -9.57
N LEU A 85 14.52 5.62 -9.61
CA LEU A 85 13.64 5.52 -8.45
C LEU A 85 13.34 4.05 -8.14
N ILE A 86 13.62 3.65 -6.89
CA ILE A 86 13.18 2.39 -6.32
C ILE A 86 11.97 2.68 -5.45
N PHE A 87 10.78 2.33 -5.92
CA PHE A 87 9.52 2.55 -5.22
C PHE A 87 9.05 1.25 -4.56
N ILE A 88 8.87 1.26 -3.23
CA ILE A 88 8.44 0.08 -2.45
C ILE A 88 7.05 0.31 -1.87
N SER A 89 6.08 -0.49 -2.34
CA SER A 89 4.73 -0.50 -1.81
C SER A 89 4.55 -1.65 -0.82
N PHE A 90 4.60 -1.34 0.48
CA PHE A 90 4.49 -2.34 1.55
C PHE A 90 3.12 -3.04 1.59
N LEU A 91 2.03 -2.31 1.33
CA LEU A 91 0.67 -2.88 1.37
C LEU A 91 0.46 -3.93 0.27
N GLU A 92 0.96 -3.65 -0.93
CA GLU A 92 0.87 -4.52 -2.10
C GLU A 92 2.03 -5.53 -2.18
N ARG A 93 3.05 -5.41 -1.32
CA ARG A 93 4.32 -6.16 -1.38
C ARG A 93 4.92 -6.13 -2.78
N ARG A 94 4.97 -4.93 -3.36
CA ARG A 94 5.40 -4.69 -4.75
C ARG A 94 6.52 -3.68 -4.75
N VAL A 95 7.53 -3.93 -5.58
CA VAL A 95 8.64 -3.03 -5.85
C VAL A 95 8.56 -2.63 -7.32
N GLU A 96 8.68 -1.34 -7.60
CA GLU A 96 8.83 -0.79 -8.95
C GLU A 96 10.17 -0.08 -9.04
N LEU A 97 10.93 -0.36 -10.10
CA LEU A 97 12.17 0.35 -10.40
C LEU A 97 11.93 1.14 -11.68
N LEU A 98 11.98 2.46 -11.59
CA LEU A 98 11.86 3.37 -12.72
C LEU A 98 13.23 3.96 -13.01
N ALA A 99 13.69 3.81 -14.24
CA ALA A 99 14.91 4.43 -14.72
C ALA A 99 14.55 5.49 -15.77
N ASP A 100 15.30 6.59 -15.77
CA ASP A 100 15.12 7.64 -16.75
C ASP A 100 15.54 7.18 -18.17
N ILE A 101 15.27 8.00 -19.17
CA ILE A 101 15.47 7.73 -20.59
C ILE A 101 16.96 7.52 -20.91
N GLY A 102 17.87 8.25 -20.25
CA GLY A 102 19.31 8.09 -20.47
C GLY A 102 19.78 6.68 -20.10
N ILE A 103 19.30 6.16 -18.98
CA ILE A 103 19.57 4.80 -18.53
C ILE A 103 18.87 3.76 -19.40
N SER A 104 17.57 3.94 -19.65
CA SER A 104 16.75 2.97 -20.39
C SER A 104 17.26 2.73 -21.81
N LYS A 105 17.99 3.69 -22.40
CA LYS A 105 18.66 3.53 -23.70
C LYS A 105 19.94 2.69 -23.65
N LYS A 106 20.66 2.69 -22.52
CA LYS A 106 21.97 2.05 -22.37
C LYS A 106 21.88 0.67 -21.70
N ILE A 107 20.94 0.51 -20.76
CA ILE A 107 20.83 -0.68 -19.91
C ILE A 107 19.47 -1.36 -20.16
N PRO A 108 19.47 -2.66 -20.50
CA PRO A 108 18.24 -3.39 -20.81
C PRO A 108 17.43 -3.72 -19.54
N GLN A 109 16.11 -3.85 -19.69
CA GLN A 109 15.16 -3.97 -18.58
C GLN A 109 15.39 -5.22 -17.72
N GLU A 110 15.90 -6.30 -18.30
CA GLU A 110 16.13 -7.59 -17.62
C GLU A 110 17.12 -7.47 -16.45
N LYS A 111 18.07 -6.52 -16.54
CA LYS A 111 19.01 -6.23 -15.45
C LYS A 111 18.29 -5.62 -14.24
N TRP A 112 17.38 -4.68 -14.48
CA TRP A 112 16.56 -4.07 -13.44
C TRP A 112 15.60 -5.06 -12.81
N ASP A 113 15.00 -5.93 -13.63
CA ASP A 113 14.09 -6.97 -13.15
C ASP A 113 14.77 -7.91 -12.15
N SER A 114 16.05 -8.24 -12.38
CA SER A 114 16.84 -9.08 -11.47
C SER A 114 17.04 -8.40 -10.10
N ILE A 115 17.34 -7.10 -10.09
CA ILE A 115 17.49 -6.29 -8.87
C ILE A 115 16.15 -6.20 -8.13
N VAL A 116 15.05 -5.98 -8.86
CA VAL A 116 13.70 -5.95 -8.28
C VAL A 116 13.35 -7.28 -7.62
N GLN A 117 13.63 -8.42 -8.27
CA GLN A 117 13.40 -9.74 -7.67
C GLN A 117 14.21 -9.94 -6.39
N TYR A 118 15.46 -9.48 -6.37
CA TYR A 118 16.32 -9.56 -5.19
C TYR A 118 15.73 -8.76 -4.00
N ILE A 119 15.26 -7.53 -4.22
CA ILE A 119 14.58 -6.74 -3.17
C ILE A 119 13.29 -7.42 -2.71
N VAL A 120 12.48 -7.94 -3.64
CA VAL A 120 11.22 -8.64 -3.32
C VAL A 120 11.45 -9.86 -2.43
N ASN A 121 12.55 -10.60 -2.63
CA ASN A 121 12.90 -11.72 -1.76
C ASN A 121 13.30 -11.24 -0.35
N GLY A 122 14.06 -10.15 -0.24
CA GLY A 122 14.38 -9.54 1.06
C GLY A 122 13.15 -9.12 1.85
N ILE A 123 12.11 -8.60 1.16
CA ILE A 123 10.81 -8.28 1.78
C ILE A 123 10.11 -9.55 2.31
N LYS A 124 10.17 -10.67 1.58
CA LYS A 124 9.57 -11.94 2.02
C LYS A 124 10.30 -12.54 3.22
N GLU A 125 11.62 -12.39 3.27
CA GLU A 125 12.49 -12.91 4.34
C GLU A 125 12.60 -11.99 5.56
N ASN A 126 11.93 -10.83 5.54
CA ASN A 126 12.01 -9.80 6.57
C ASN A 126 13.44 -9.23 6.76
N LYS A 127 14.24 -9.23 5.67
CA LYS A 127 15.63 -8.72 5.58
C LYS A 127 15.74 -7.58 4.57
N ILE A 128 14.78 -6.66 4.59
CA ILE A 128 14.68 -5.61 3.56
C ILE A 128 15.90 -4.70 3.51
N SER A 129 16.46 -4.32 4.67
CA SER A 129 17.59 -3.39 4.73
C SER A 129 18.84 -3.95 4.04
N GLU A 130 19.18 -5.21 4.33
CA GLU A 130 20.32 -5.90 3.71
C GLU A 130 20.14 -6.01 2.19
N HIS A 131 18.96 -6.41 1.75
CA HIS A 131 18.68 -6.55 0.32
C HIS A 131 18.63 -5.21 -0.41
N LEU A 132 18.11 -4.15 0.23
CA LEU A 132 18.03 -2.82 -0.35
C LEU A 132 19.42 -2.20 -0.47
N SER A 133 20.26 -2.27 0.57
CA SER A 133 21.63 -1.78 0.52
C SER A 133 22.42 -2.47 -0.59
N LYS A 134 22.29 -3.79 -0.73
CA LYS A 134 22.96 -4.53 -1.78
C LYS A 134 22.42 -4.19 -3.19
N ALA A 135 21.11 -4.02 -3.32
CA ALA A 135 20.50 -3.57 -4.58
C ALA A 135 21.00 -2.19 -5.00
N ILE A 136 21.14 -1.23 -4.07
CA ILE A 136 21.69 0.10 -4.35
C ILE A 136 23.16 -0.02 -4.81
N GLU A 137 23.96 -0.86 -4.15
CA GLU A 137 25.35 -1.13 -4.54
C GLU A 137 25.42 -1.70 -5.98
N ASP A 138 24.56 -2.66 -6.31
CA ASP A 138 24.52 -3.28 -7.63
C ASP A 138 24.01 -2.31 -8.72
N CYS A 139 23.03 -1.46 -8.41
CA CYS A 139 22.63 -0.35 -9.26
C CYS A 139 23.81 0.59 -9.54
N GLY A 140 24.54 0.99 -8.49
CA GLY A 140 25.71 1.87 -8.63
C GLY A 140 26.80 1.26 -9.50
N LYS A 141 27.12 -0.03 -9.34
CA LYS A 141 28.07 -0.74 -10.20
C LYS A 141 27.62 -0.79 -11.65
N LEU A 142 26.33 -1.05 -11.90
CA LEU A 142 25.78 -1.12 -13.24
C LEU A 142 25.80 0.26 -13.92
N LEU A 143 25.47 1.32 -13.16
CA LEU A 143 25.55 2.69 -13.64
C LEU A 143 26.98 3.10 -13.95
N ALA A 144 27.95 2.79 -13.08
CA ALA A 144 29.35 3.17 -13.26
C ALA A 144 29.96 2.66 -14.59
N ILE A 145 29.45 1.55 -15.14
CA ILE A 145 29.87 1.02 -16.45
C ILE A 145 29.45 1.94 -17.61
N HIS A 146 28.26 2.56 -17.51
CA HIS A 146 27.63 3.32 -18.58
C HIS A 146 27.63 4.84 -18.37
N PHE A 147 27.87 5.27 -17.13
CA PHE A 147 27.87 6.64 -16.62
C PHE A 147 29.07 6.79 -15.67
N PRO A 148 30.31 6.80 -16.19
CA PRO A 148 31.50 6.92 -15.36
C PRO A 148 31.60 8.32 -14.74
N ILE A 149 32.05 8.38 -13.49
CA ILE A 149 32.25 9.62 -12.73
C ILE A 149 33.16 10.57 -13.50
N GLN A 150 32.70 11.81 -13.68
CA GLN A 150 33.46 12.87 -14.33
C GLN A 150 34.07 13.83 -13.29
N PRO A 151 35.12 14.60 -13.64
CA PRO A 151 35.76 15.55 -12.72
C PRO A 151 34.83 16.68 -12.24
N ASP A 152 33.79 17.00 -13.02
CA ASP A 152 32.79 18.03 -12.75
C ASP A 152 31.48 17.44 -12.18
N ASP A 153 31.49 16.17 -11.75
CA ASP A 153 30.32 15.50 -11.22
C ASP A 153 29.92 16.07 -9.85
N VAL A 154 28.61 16.25 -9.64
CA VAL A 154 28.04 16.85 -8.44
C VAL A 154 26.87 16.01 -7.96
N ASN A 155 26.57 16.06 -6.67
CA ASN A 155 25.40 15.34 -6.16
C ASN A 155 24.10 16.05 -6.59
N GLU A 156 23.46 15.55 -7.65
CA GLU A 156 22.25 16.13 -8.24
C GLU A 156 20.96 15.77 -7.47
N LEU A 157 20.97 14.66 -6.71
CA LEU A 157 19.82 14.14 -5.97
C LEU A 157 20.17 14.03 -4.48
N LYS A 158 19.16 14.02 -3.60
CA LYS A 158 19.41 13.83 -2.16
C LYS A 158 19.53 12.35 -1.82
N ASP A 159 20.41 12.03 -0.88
CA ASP A 159 20.64 10.67 -0.37
C ASP A 159 19.69 10.30 0.79
N ASP A 160 18.42 10.71 0.69
CA ASP A 160 17.40 10.51 1.72
C ASP A 160 16.35 9.50 1.27
N ILE A 161 15.71 8.83 2.25
CA ILE A 161 14.57 7.95 1.99
C ILE A 161 13.29 8.75 2.12
N ASP A 162 12.57 8.91 1.01
CA ASP A 162 11.24 9.54 1.02
C ASP A 162 10.17 8.56 1.54
N ILE A 163 9.74 8.78 2.79
CA ILE A 163 8.63 8.03 3.38
C ILE A 163 7.33 8.74 3.04
N LEU A 164 6.51 8.06 2.22
CA LEU A 164 5.23 8.61 1.81
C LEU A 164 4.21 8.31 2.90
N GLU A 165 4.06 9.26 3.81
CA GLU A 165 2.98 9.20 4.78
C GLU A 165 1.61 9.14 4.09
N LYS A 166 0.68 8.54 4.84
CA LYS A 166 -0.55 7.94 4.35
C LYS A 166 -1.67 8.96 4.20
#